data_AF-A0A067D3Z1-F1
#
_entry.id   AF-A0A067D3Z1-F1
#
_cell.length_a   1.000
_cell.length_b   1.000
_cell.length_c   1.000
_cell.angle_alpha   90.00
_cell.angle_beta   90.00
_cell.angle_gamma   90.00
#
_symmetry.space_group_name_H-M   'P 1'
#
loop_
_entity.id
_entity.type
_entity.pdbx_description
1 polymer ?
#
loop_
_entity_poly.entity_id
_entity_poly.type
_entity_poly.pdbx_seq_one_letter_code
_entity_poly.pdbx_strand_id
1 'polypeptide(L)'
;MEKETTFDSDLIHAIFKHIWTRRSLERERNGGTDAMESEFLLHQAGAGTSKKNRPTSANANALKLSCELLRVFVTEAVQRAAAIAEAEGVSKIEATHLERILPQLLLDF
;
A
#
# COMPACT_ATOMS: atom_id res chain seq x y z
N MET A 1 14.82 -6.09 -27.54
CA MET A 1 14.08 -6.36 -26.30
C MET A 1 14.19 -5.11 -25.47
N GLU A 2 13.19 -4.22 -25.55
CA GLU A 2 13.17 -3.02 -24.71
C GLU A 2 13.04 -3.47 -23.26
N LYS A 3 13.93 -2.96 -22.41
CA LYS A 3 13.89 -3.25 -20.97
C LYS A 3 12.67 -2.51 -20.44
N GLU A 4 11.58 -3.23 -20.15
CA GLU A 4 10.38 -2.62 -19.56
C GLU A 4 10.82 -1.80 -18.34
N THR A 5 10.59 -0.49 -18.41
CA THR A 5 10.97 0.43 -17.34
C THR A 5 10.07 0.14 -16.14
N THR A 6 10.65 -0.42 -15.08
CA THR A 6 9.97 -0.68 -13.81
C THR A 6 10.16 0.48 -12.83
N PHE A 7 9.42 0.46 -11.72
CA PHE A 7 9.54 1.49 -10.69
C PHE A 7 10.92 1.46 -10.02
N ASP A 8 11.40 2.65 -9.64
CA ASP A 8 12.61 2.78 -8.84
C ASP A 8 12.39 2.24 -7.42
N SER A 9 13.35 1.46 -6.92
CA SER A 9 13.22 0.80 -5.62
C SER A 9 13.23 1.78 -4.45
N ASP A 10 13.94 2.90 -4.56
CA ASP A 10 13.98 3.92 -3.49
C ASP A 10 12.66 4.67 -3.44
N LEU A 11 12.03 4.93 -4.60
CA LEU A 11 10.67 5.47 -4.66
C LEU A 11 9.65 4.54 -3.98
N ILE A 12 9.66 3.24 -4.31
CA ILE A 12 8.73 2.28 -3.70
C ILE A 12 8.96 2.18 -2.19
N HIS A 13 10.22 2.16 -1.77
CA HIS A 13 10.54 2.17 -0.35
C HIS A 13 10.05 3.45 0.35
N ALA A 14 10.16 4.62 -0.29
CA ALA A 14 9.64 5.88 0.25
C ALA A 14 8.12 5.86 0.41
N ILE A 15 7.38 5.32 -0.55
CA ILE A 15 5.91 5.13 -0.48
C ILE A 15 5.55 4.25 0.72
N PHE A 16 6.20 3.09 0.86
CA PHE A 16 5.94 2.17 1.97
C PHE A 16 6.28 2.80 3.33
N LYS A 17 7.45 3.44 3.44
CA LYS A 17 7.89 4.11 4.66
C LYS A 17 6.91 5.20 5.08
N HIS A 18 6.36 5.97 4.15
CA HIS A 18 5.36 7.00 4.43
C HIS A 18 4.12 6.39 5.10
N ILE A 19 3.55 5.33 4.51
CA ILE A 19 2.35 4.66 5.04
C ILE A 19 2.63 3.99 6.39
N TRP A 20 3.76 3.29 6.55
CA TRP A 20 4.11 2.64 7.82
C TRP A 20 4.34 3.65 8.95
N THR A 21 5.01 4.76 8.66
CA THR A 21 5.23 5.84 9.64
C THR A 21 3.91 6.43 10.09
N ARG A 22 3.02 6.75 9.14
CA ARG A 22 1.68 7.27 9.45
C ARG A 22 0.88 6.31 10.32
N ARG A 23 0.83 5.03 9.95
CA ARG A 23 0.14 3.99 10.74
C ARG A 23 0.76 3.78 12.12
N SER A 24 2.07 3.94 12.26
CA SER A 24 2.74 3.84 13.57
C SER A 24 2.30 4.94 14.51
N LEU A 25 2.28 6.19 14.03
CA LEU A 25 1.83 7.35 14.79
C LEU A 25 0.34 7.27 15.15
N GLU A 26 -0.51 6.78 14.24
CA GLU A 26 -1.93 6.54 14.52
C GLU A 26 -2.14 5.54 15.68
N ARG A 27 -1.33 4.47 15.77
CA ARG A 27 -1.39 3.51 16.88
C ARG A 27 -0.95 4.12 18.21
N GLU A 28 0.11 4.94 18.20
CA GLU A 28 0.58 5.62 19.41
C GLU A 28 -0.45 6.61 19.94
N ARG A 29 -1.13 7.34 19.04
CA ARG A 29 -2.23 8.26 19.41
C ARG A 29 -3.43 7.52 19.98
N ASN A 30 -3.86 6.42 19.36
CA ASN A 30 -5.06 5.69 19.79
C ASN A 30 -4.82 4.80 21.02
N GLY A 31 -3.58 4.38 21.27
CA GLY A 31 -3.18 3.62 22.47
C GLY A 31 -3.10 4.45 23.76
N GLY A 32 -3.23 5.77 23.69
CA GLY A 32 -3.29 6.65 24.86
C GLY A 32 -4.62 6.58 25.62
N THR A 33 -5.71 6.13 24.98
CA THR A 33 -7.05 6.02 25.58
C THR A 33 -7.28 4.71 26.34
N ASP A 34 -6.64 3.60 25.94
CA ASP A 34 -6.69 2.31 26.65
C ASP A 34 -5.70 2.19 27.82
N ALA A 35 -4.74 3.12 27.91
CA ALA A 35 -3.72 3.09 28.94
C ALA A 35 -4.28 3.40 30.34
N MET A 36 -5.31 4.27 30.44
CA MET A 36 -5.93 4.62 31.73
C MET A 36 -6.85 3.51 32.28
N GLU A 37 -7.47 2.68 31.43
CA GLU A 37 -8.21 1.49 31.91
C GLU A 37 -7.27 0.31 32.21
N SER A 38 -6.19 0.16 31.45
CA SER A 38 -5.20 -0.90 31.68
C SER A 38 -4.38 -0.69 32.95
N GLU A 39 -4.09 0.56 33.37
CA GLU A 39 -3.32 0.86 34.58
C GLU A 39 -4.06 0.47 35.88
N PHE A 40 -5.40 0.45 35.84
CA PHE A 40 -6.25 -0.05 36.93
C PHE A 40 -6.21 -1.59 37.03
N LEU A 41 -6.08 -2.31 35.90
CA LEU A 41 -6.03 -3.78 35.88
C LEU A 41 -4.60 -4.36 35.99
N LEU A 42 -3.55 -3.55 35.83
CA LEU A 42 -2.16 -4.04 35.80
C LEU A 42 -1.50 -4.25 37.18
N HIS A 43 -2.15 -3.84 38.28
CA HIS A 43 -1.57 -3.97 39.63
C HIS A 43 -1.44 -5.42 40.14
N GLN A 44 -1.78 -6.44 39.33
CA GLN A 44 -1.74 -7.86 39.76
C GLN A 44 -0.98 -8.82 38.83
N ALA A 45 -0.23 -8.35 37.83
CA ALA A 45 0.62 -9.26 37.05
C ALA A 45 1.93 -8.58 36.65
N GLY A 46 3.01 -8.94 37.36
CA GLY A 46 4.36 -8.57 37.01
C GLY A 46 4.76 -9.15 35.65
N ALA A 47 4.86 -8.28 34.64
CA ALA A 47 5.79 -8.39 33.50
C ALA A 47 5.60 -7.15 32.62
N GLY A 48 6.37 -6.09 32.90
CA GLY A 48 6.46 -4.92 32.03
C GLY A 48 7.11 -5.29 30.70
N THR A 49 6.32 -5.72 29.72
CA THR A 49 6.76 -5.72 28.31
C THR A 49 6.55 -4.32 27.77
N SER A 50 7.56 -3.46 27.95
CA SER A 50 7.66 -2.23 27.16
C SER A 50 7.69 -2.67 25.69
N LYS A 51 6.55 -2.56 25.00
CA LYS A 51 6.43 -2.87 23.58
C LYS A 51 7.25 -1.83 22.81
N LYS A 52 8.57 -2.03 22.73
CA LYS A 52 9.45 -1.24 21.88
C LYS A 52 8.93 -1.36 20.46
N ASN A 53 8.33 -0.27 19.98
CA ASN A 53 7.71 -0.21 18.66
C ASN A 53 8.82 -0.35 17.60
N ARG A 54 8.99 -1.57 17.06
CA ARG A 54 10.01 -1.82 16.04
C ARG A 54 9.50 -1.26 14.71
N PRO A 55 10.26 -0.38 14.04
CA PRO A 55 9.84 0.17 12.76
C PRO A 55 9.70 -0.94 11.71
N THR A 56 8.57 -0.94 11.01
CA THR A 56 8.33 -1.82 9.84
C THR A 56 9.29 -1.45 8.71
N SER A 57 9.83 -2.46 8.02
CA SER A 57 10.75 -2.30 6.89
C SER A 57 10.55 -3.42 5.86
N ALA A 58 11.02 -3.20 4.62
CA ALA A 58 11.08 -4.23 3.57
C ALA A 58 12.53 -4.49 3.17
N ASN A 59 12.85 -5.75 2.88
CA ASN A 59 14.16 -6.13 2.34
C ASN A 59 14.24 -5.87 0.83
N ALA A 60 15.45 -5.93 0.26
CA ALA A 60 15.71 -5.61 -1.13
C ALA A 60 14.91 -6.48 -2.14
N ASN A 61 14.70 -7.76 -1.84
CA ASN A 61 13.94 -8.65 -2.73
C ASN A 61 12.44 -8.31 -2.70
N ALA A 62 11.90 -8.03 -1.51
CA ALA A 62 10.52 -7.57 -1.36
C ALA A 62 10.30 -6.25 -2.12
N LEU A 63 11.24 -5.31 -2.03
CA LEU A 63 11.16 -4.04 -2.78
C LEU A 63 11.18 -4.26 -4.29
N LYS A 64 12.08 -5.10 -4.81
CA LYS A 64 12.10 -5.46 -6.25
C LYS A 64 10.77 -6.07 -6.70
N LEU A 65 10.21 -7.00 -5.94
CA LEU A 65 8.92 -7.60 -6.27
C LEU A 65 7.79 -6.58 -6.21
N SER A 66 7.82 -5.65 -5.26
CA SER A 66 6.84 -4.56 -5.18
C SER A 66 6.94 -3.58 -6.36
N CYS A 67 8.14 -3.35 -6.91
CA CYS A 67 8.31 -2.57 -8.14
C CYS A 67 7.58 -3.25 -9.31
N GLU A 68 7.75 -4.57 -9.45
CA GLU A 68 7.05 -5.35 -10.48
C GLU A 68 5.54 -5.40 -10.25
N LEU A 69 5.09 -5.57 -9.00
CA LEU A 69 3.66 -5.57 -8.68
C LEU A 69 2.99 -4.26 -9.09
N LEU A 70 3.59 -3.12 -8.76
CA LEU A 70 3.06 -1.81 -9.14
C LEU A 70 3.11 -1.58 -10.64
N ARG A 71 4.15 -2.06 -11.32
CA ARG A 71 4.24 -2.01 -12.79
C ARG A 71 3.08 -2.79 -13.41
N VAL A 72 2.85 -4.03 -12.97
CA VAL A 72 1.75 -4.87 -13.48
C VAL A 72 0.40 -4.23 -13.17
N PHE A 73 0.18 -3.71 -11.96
CA PHE A 73 -1.06 -3.01 -11.60
C PHE A 73 -1.37 -1.84 -12.54
N VAL A 74 -0.38 -0.99 -12.83
CA VAL A 74 -0.56 0.15 -13.76
C VAL A 74 -0.78 -0.32 -15.20
N THR A 75 -0.02 -1.31 -15.66
CA THR A 75 -0.19 -1.88 -17.00
C THR A 75 -1.59 -2.48 -17.18
N GLU A 76 -2.09 -3.25 -16.21
CA GLU A 76 -3.43 -3.81 -16.21
C GLU A 76 -4.50 -2.71 -16.27
N ALA A 77 -4.36 -1.66 -15.47
CA ALA A 77 -5.27 -0.52 -15.49
C ALA A 77 -5.35 0.14 -16.88
N VAL A 78 -4.19 0.37 -17.51
CA VAL A 78 -4.09 0.98 -18.84
C VAL A 78 -4.68 0.06 -19.92
N GLN A 79 -4.31 -1.22 -19.93
CA GLN A 79 -4.79 -2.18 -20.94
C GLN A 79 -6.30 -2.39 -20.86
N ARG A 80 -6.86 -2.52 -19.66
CA ARG A 80 -8.31 -2.67 -19.47
C ARG A 80 -9.06 -1.41 -19.88
N ALA A 81 -8.55 -0.23 -19.51
CA ALA A 81 -9.16 1.03 -19.93
C ALA A 81 -9.06 1.26 -21.45
N ALA A 82 -7.94 0.85 -22.07
CA ALA A 82 -7.77 0.86 -23.53
C ALA A 82 -8.78 -0.05 -24.23
N ALA A 83 -9.03 -1.26 -23.72
CA ALA A 83 -10.02 -2.17 -24.29
C ALA A 83 -11.44 -1.59 -24.28
N ILE A 84 -11.82 -0.83 -23.23
CA ILE A 84 -13.09 -0.09 -23.22
C ILE A 84 -13.10 1.02 -24.28
N ALA A 85 -12.03 1.81 -24.36
CA ALA A 85 -11.89 2.88 -25.35
C ALA A 85 -12.02 2.36 -26.79
N GLU A 86 -11.33 1.25 -27.10
CA GLU A 86 -11.36 0.58 -28.40
C GLU A 86 -12.75 0.05 -28.73
N ALA A 87 -13.46 -0.53 -27.76
CA ALA A 87 -14.84 -1.00 -27.94
C ALA A 87 -15.83 0.14 -28.23
N GLU A 88 -15.54 1.36 -27.76
CA GLU A 88 -16.29 2.57 -28.07
C GLU A 88 -15.84 3.28 -29.36
N GLY A 89 -14.79 2.77 -30.02
CA GLY A 89 -14.24 3.35 -31.24
C GLY A 89 -13.46 4.65 -31.01
N VAL A 90 -13.03 4.93 -29.78
CA VAL A 90 -12.23 6.12 -29.45
C VAL A 90 -10.76 5.75 -29.29
N SER A 91 -9.86 6.58 -29.84
CA SER A 91 -8.42 6.33 -29.88
C SER A 91 -7.65 6.86 -28.66
N LYS A 92 -8.36 7.45 -27.70
CA LYS A 92 -7.78 8.04 -26.49
C LYS A 92 -8.49 7.50 -25.25
N ILE A 93 -7.71 7.07 -24.26
CA ILE A 93 -8.25 6.69 -22.96
C ILE A 93 -8.72 7.95 -22.22
N GLU A 94 -9.98 7.96 -21.82
CA GLU A 94 -10.58 8.97 -20.95
C GLU A 94 -10.76 8.42 -19.53
N ALA A 95 -10.95 9.32 -18.56
CA ALA A 95 -11.13 8.95 -17.15
C ALA A 95 -12.32 7.99 -16.94
N THR A 96 -13.38 8.17 -17.73
CA THR A 96 -14.59 7.33 -17.71
C THR A 96 -14.29 5.86 -18.03
N HIS A 97 -13.32 5.56 -18.89
CA HIS A 97 -12.91 4.18 -19.17
C HIS A 97 -12.25 3.52 -17.95
N LEU A 98 -11.39 4.28 -17.26
CA LEU A 98 -10.74 3.83 -16.03
C LEU A 98 -11.76 3.61 -14.91
N GLU A 99 -12.69 4.54 -14.72
CA GLU A 99 -13.76 4.45 -13.71
C GLU A 99 -14.60 3.18 -13.85
N ARG A 100 -14.87 2.75 -15.09
CA ARG A 100 -15.64 1.53 -15.35
C ARG A 100 -14.90 0.24 -14.99
N ILE A 101 -13.59 0.19 -15.19
CA ILE A 101 -12.78 -1.00 -14.88
C ILE A 101 -12.28 -1.02 -13.43
N LEU A 102 -12.33 0.12 -12.74
CA LEU A 102 -11.78 0.31 -11.39
C LEU A 102 -12.34 -0.67 -10.36
N PRO A 103 -13.66 -0.97 -10.30
CA PRO A 103 -14.18 -1.94 -9.34
C PRO A 103 -13.54 -3.31 -9.48
N GLN A 104 -13.42 -3.83 -10.71
CA GLN A 104 -12.83 -5.14 -10.94
C GLN A 104 -11.31 -5.11 -10.77
N LEU A 105 -10.65 -4.04 -11.20
CA LEU A 105 -9.20 -3.85 -11.00
C LEU A 105 -8.82 -3.91 -9.51
N LEU A 106 -9.63 -3.31 -8.64
CA LEU A 106 -9.41 -3.35 -7.18
C LEU A 106 -9.83 -4.66 -6.52
N LEU A 107 -10.57 -5.53 -7.20
CA LEU A 107 -10.89 -6.88 -6.70
C LEU A 107 -9.80 -7.88 -7.06
N ASP A 108 -9.10 -7.67 -8.17
CA ASP A 108 -8.02 -8.54 -8.62
C ASP A 108 -6.71 -8.35 -7.84
N PHE A 109 -6.59 -7.26 -7.07
CA PHE A 109 -5.40 -6.87 -6.30
C PHE A 109 -5.73 -6.57 -4.83
#